data_AF-A0A529Y3U7-F1
#
_entry.id   AF-A0A529Y3U7-F1
#
_cell.length_a   1.000
_cell.length_b   1.000
_cell.length_c   1.000
_cell.angle_alpha   90.00
_cell.angle_beta   90.00
_cell.angle_gamma   90.00
#
_symmetry.space_group_name_H-M   'P 1'
#
loop_
_entity.id
_entity.type
_entity.pdbx_description
1 polymer ?
#
loop_
_entity_poly.entity_id
_entity_poly.type
_entity_poly.pdbx_seq_one_letter_code
_entity_poly.pdbx_strand_id
1 'polypeptide(L)'
;TVAFNLPCIEMEGFEADDIIATYCRLACEVGADTTIISSDKDLMQLVGPTVGMYDPMKDRQIGIPEVIEKWGMPPEKMIDLQALTGDSVDNVPGVPGIGPKTAAQLLEQFGDLDGLLARASEIKQDKRRETIIANADKARISRQLVTLKNDVPLKEGLDDLVLHAPDGPKLIGFLKTMEFTTLTRRVAEATATEISDVQASAVIVERADAAHGPDVGAGAPPRQAVPQSNGDAKPASPATRGEDAPPQGDTPSLLSALRLEQAAARKIDPSAYGAIRDTA
;
A
#
# COMPACT_ATOMS: atom_id res chain seq x y z
N THR A 1 4.76 3.93 -11.37
CA THR A 1 3.77 3.08 -12.09
C THR A 1 3.22 3.76 -13.33
N VAL A 2 2.85 5.04 -13.27
CA VAL A 2 2.30 5.80 -14.43
C VAL A 2 3.17 5.77 -15.70
N ALA A 3 4.50 5.76 -15.57
CA ALA A 3 5.40 5.60 -16.73
C ALA A 3 5.23 4.23 -17.42
N PHE A 4 4.89 3.18 -16.66
CA PHE A 4 4.61 1.82 -17.14
C PHE A 4 3.18 1.64 -17.67
N ASN A 5 2.41 2.73 -17.79
CA ASN A 5 0.99 2.70 -18.16
C ASN A 5 0.16 1.79 -17.23
N LEU A 6 0.59 1.67 -15.98
CA LEU A 6 -0.20 1.04 -14.91
C LEU A 6 -0.96 2.13 -14.17
N PRO A 7 -2.30 2.01 -14.06
CA PRO A 7 -3.11 2.86 -13.17
C PRO A 7 -2.52 2.89 -11.77
N CYS A 8 -2.52 4.07 -11.15
CA CYS A 8 -2.01 4.29 -9.81
C CYS A 8 -3.04 5.12 -9.08
N ILE A 9 -3.80 4.46 -8.20
CA ILE A 9 -4.98 5.05 -7.58
C ILE A 9 -4.63 5.34 -6.14
N GLU A 10 -4.71 6.62 -5.79
CA GLU A 10 -4.45 7.12 -4.44
C GLU A 10 -5.60 8.07 -4.09
N MET A 11 -6.20 7.85 -2.92
CA MET A 11 -7.32 8.66 -2.44
C MET A 11 -7.10 9.05 -0.99
N GLU A 12 -7.03 10.35 -0.75
CA GLU A 12 -6.90 10.90 0.59
C GLU A 12 -8.07 10.45 1.49
N GLY A 13 -7.75 10.02 2.70
CA GLY A 13 -8.72 9.57 3.70
C GLY A 13 -9.19 8.12 3.56
N PHE A 14 -8.62 7.35 2.63
CA PHE A 14 -8.91 5.92 2.44
C PHE A 14 -7.62 5.11 2.37
N GLU A 15 -7.68 3.88 2.88
CA GLU A 15 -6.55 2.95 2.77
C GLU A 15 -6.60 2.23 1.42
N ALA A 16 -5.45 1.68 1.01
CA ALA A 16 -5.38 0.90 -0.23
C ALA A 16 -6.35 -0.30 -0.19
N ASP A 17 -6.53 -0.90 0.98
CA ASP A 17 -7.40 -2.06 1.16
C ASP A 17 -8.88 -1.73 0.98
N ASP A 18 -9.32 -0.53 1.37
CA ASP A 18 -10.67 -0.02 1.10
C ASP A 18 -10.90 0.20 -0.41
N ILE A 19 -9.89 0.74 -1.10
CA ILE A 19 -9.93 0.94 -2.56
C ILE A 19 -10.01 -0.42 -3.26
N ILE A 20 -9.19 -1.39 -2.85
CA ILE A 20 -9.21 -2.77 -3.37
C ILE A 20 -10.57 -3.42 -3.12
N ALA A 21 -11.11 -3.34 -1.89
CA ALA A 21 -12.42 -3.88 -1.55
C ALA A 21 -13.53 -3.30 -2.42
N THR A 22 -13.47 -2.00 -2.70
CA THR A 22 -14.42 -1.31 -3.59
C THR A 22 -14.32 -1.82 -5.03
N TYR A 23 -13.10 -1.94 -5.58
CA TYR A 23 -12.92 -2.49 -6.93
C TYR A 23 -13.31 -3.96 -7.04
N CYS A 24 -13.00 -4.78 -6.03
CA CYS A 24 -13.44 -6.17 -5.98
C CYS A 24 -14.97 -6.28 -6.04
N ARG A 25 -15.70 -5.45 -5.28
CA ARG A 25 -17.17 -5.41 -5.34
C ARG A 25 -17.65 -5.04 -6.75
N LEU A 26 -17.11 -3.97 -7.33
CA LEU A 26 -17.50 -3.53 -8.68
C LEU A 26 -17.22 -4.60 -9.74
N ALA A 27 -16.07 -5.28 -9.65
CA ALA A 27 -15.70 -6.34 -10.57
C ALA A 27 -16.65 -7.55 -10.45
N CYS A 28 -16.99 -7.94 -9.23
CA CYS A 28 -17.99 -8.98 -8.97
C CYS A 28 -19.37 -8.62 -9.54
N GLU A 29 -19.81 -7.36 -9.41
CA GLU A 29 -21.11 -6.89 -9.92
C GLU A 29 -21.22 -7.00 -11.44
N VAL A 30 -20.11 -6.87 -12.18
CA VAL A 30 -20.06 -7.07 -13.63
C VAL A 30 -19.68 -8.50 -14.03
N GLY A 31 -19.49 -9.41 -13.06
CA GLY A 31 -19.17 -10.82 -13.28
C GLY A 31 -17.73 -11.09 -13.71
N ALA A 32 -16.79 -10.19 -13.38
CA ALA A 32 -15.37 -10.35 -13.69
C ALA A 32 -14.63 -11.13 -12.60
N ASP A 33 -13.65 -11.93 -13.01
CA ASP A 33 -12.70 -12.57 -12.10
C ASP A 33 -11.64 -11.56 -11.65
N THR A 34 -11.36 -11.55 -10.34
CA THR A 34 -10.40 -10.63 -9.70
C THR A 34 -9.33 -11.41 -8.97
N THR A 35 -8.06 -11.06 -9.20
CA THR A 35 -6.93 -11.58 -8.41
C THR A 35 -6.27 -10.43 -7.68
N ILE A 36 -6.32 -10.47 -6.35
CA ILE A 36 -5.63 -9.52 -5.48
C ILE A 36 -4.21 -10.04 -5.27
N ILE A 37 -3.20 -9.21 -5.56
CA ILE A 37 -1.79 -9.56 -5.33
C ILE A 37 -1.36 -8.90 -4.02
N SER A 38 -1.38 -9.66 -2.93
CA SER A 38 -0.99 -9.18 -1.61
C SER A 38 -0.70 -10.34 -0.66
N SER A 39 0.20 -10.12 0.30
CA SER A 39 0.40 -11.01 1.44
C SER A 39 -0.43 -10.62 2.66
N ASP A 40 -1.16 -9.49 2.58
CA ASP A 40 -2.00 -9.02 3.66
C ASP A 40 -3.13 -10.00 3.94
N LYS A 41 -3.33 -10.33 5.22
CA LYS A 41 -4.36 -11.26 5.64
C LYS A 41 -5.75 -10.61 5.71
N ASP A 42 -5.84 -9.28 5.81
CA ASP A 42 -7.13 -8.61 6.02
C ASP A 42 -7.95 -8.61 4.74
N LEU A 43 -7.29 -8.56 3.59
CA LEU A 43 -7.87 -8.76 2.27
C LEU A 43 -8.47 -10.17 2.07
N MET A 44 -8.16 -11.15 2.93
CA MET A 44 -8.76 -12.49 2.84
C MET A 44 -10.28 -12.48 3.10
N GLN A 45 -10.81 -11.42 3.72
CA GLN A 45 -12.26 -11.22 3.86
C GLN A 45 -12.97 -10.98 2.51
N LEU A 46 -12.22 -10.59 1.46
CA LEU A 46 -12.75 -10.35 0.12
C LEU A 46 -12.77 -11.60 -0.77
N VAL A 47 -12.10 -12.68 -0.35
CA VAL A 47 -12.01 -13.93 -1.12
C VAL A 47 -13.40 -14.53 -1.29
N GLY A 48 -13.72 -14.93 -2.51
CA GLY A 48 -15.03 -15.45 -2.88
C GLY A 48 -15.00 -16.26 -4.17
N PRO A 49 -16.16 -16.50 -4.80
CA PRO A 49 -16.24 -17.30 -6.02
C PRO A 49 -15.46 -16.72 -7.20
N THR A 50 -15.46 -15.41 -7.37
CA THR A 50 -14.79 -14.67 -8.46
C THR A 50 -13.61 -13.84 -7.97
N VAL A 51 -13.29 -13.87 -6.66
CA VAL A 51 -12.19 -13.12 -6.07
C VAL A 51 -11.21 -14.08 -5.42
N GLY A 52 -10.01 -14.15 -5.96
CA GLY A 52 -8.89 -14.88 -5.37
C GLY A 52 -7.76 -13.94 -4.94
N MET A 53 -6.83 -14.47 -4.16
CA MET A 53 -5.59 -13.77 -3.81
C MET A 53 -4.36 -14.56 -4.25
N TYR A 54 -3.26 -13.86 -4.49
CA TYR A 54 -1.94 -14.43 -4.70
C TYR A 54 -0.95 -13.76 -3.73
N ASP A 55 -0.31 -14.56 -2.88
CA ASP A 55 0.75 -14.13 -1.96
C ASP A 55 2.10 -14.26 -2.68
N PRO A 56 2.72 -13.15 -3.16
CA PRO A 56 3.98 -13.20 -3.90
C PRO A 56 5.17 -13.56 -3.02
N MET A 57 5.05 -13.43 -1.69
CA MET A 57 6.13 -13.76 -0.75
C MET A 57 6.25 -15.28 -0.56
N LYS A 58 5.13 -16.00 -0.75
CA LYS A 58 5.06 -17.47 -0.62
C LYS A 58 4.83 -18.18 -1.94
N ASP A 59 4.67 -17.44 -3.03
CA ASP A 59 4.29 -17.96 -4.34
C ASP A 59 3.06 -18.88 -4.24
N ARG A 60 1.99 -18.38 -3.60
CA ARG A 60 0.81 -19.18 -3.25
C ARG A 60 -0.48 -18.51 -3.69
N GLN A 61 -1.29 -19.26 -4.44
CA GLN A 61 -2.69 -18.92 -4.71
C GLN A 61 -3.54 -19.21 -3.46
N ILE A 62 -4.46 -18.29 -3.15
CA ILE A 62 -5.35 -18.35 -2.00
C ILE A 62 -6.78 -18.14 -2.50
N GLY A 63 -7.59 -19.19 -2.41
CA GLY A 63 -9.04 -19.14 -2.57
C GLY A 63 -9.72 -19.51 -1.25
N ILE A 64 -11.03 -19.79 -1.33
CA ILE A 64 -11.84 -20.19 -0.18
C ILE A 64 -11.23 -21.39 0.58
N PRO A 65 -10.77 -22.49 -0.09
CA PRO A 65 -10.18 -23.63 0.62
C PRO A 65 -8.93 -23.27 1.42
N GLU A 66 -8.06 -22.43 0.89
CA GLU A 66 -6.81 -22.03 1.55
C GLU A 66 -7.06 -21.08 2.72
N VAL A 67 -8.09 -20.23 2.63
CA VAL A 67 -8.55 -19.40 3.77
C VAL A 67 -9.04 -20.31 4.89
N ILE A 68 -9.90 -21.29 4.58
CA ILE A 68 -10.41 -22.27 5.56
C ILE A 68 -9.27 -23.09 6.16
N GLU A 69 -8.32 -23.56 5.37
CA GLU A 69 -7.16 -24.32 5.85
C GLU A 69 -6.36 -23.50 6.88
N LYS A 70 -6.11 -22.22 6.56
CA LYS A 70 -5.28 -21.34 7.38
C LYS A 70 -5.97 -20.88 8.67
N TRP A 71 -7.25 -20.52 8.59
CA TRP A 71 -7.97 -19.86 9.68
C TRP A 71 -9.04 -20.72 10.36
N GLY A 72 -9.35 -21.87 9.76
CA GLY A 72 -10.41 -22.77 10.22
C GLY A 72 -11.82 -22.25 9.92
N MET A 73 -11.95 -21.11 9.25
CA MET A 73 -13.22 -20.41 8.98
C MET A 73 -13.22 -19.89 7.54
N PRO A 74 -14.41 -19.76 6.92
CA PRO A 74 -14.51 -19.23 5.56
C PRO A 74 -14.36 -17.69 5.52
N PRO A 75 -14.08 -17.10 4.34
CA PRO A 75 -13.88 -15.65 4.17
C PRO A 75 -14.95 -14.77 4.82
N GLU A 76 -16.23 -15.15 4.73
CA GLU A 76 -17.35 -14.41 5.30
C GLU A 76 -17.36 -14.33 6.84
N LYS A 77 -16.50 -15.11 7.51
CA LYS A 77 -16.31 -15.08 8.97
C LYS A 77 -15.00 -14.43 9.38
N MET A 78 -14.16 -13.99 8.43
CA MET A 78 -12.85 -13.42 8.73
C MET A 78 -12.95 -12.15 9.57
N ILE A 79 -13.91 -11.26 9.27
CA ILE A 79 -14.15 -10.03 10.02
C ILE A 79 -14.41 -10.33 11.51
N ASP A 80 -15.34 -11.24 11.80
CA ASP A 80 -15.69 -11.59 13.18
C ASP A 80 -14.55 -12.35 13.88
N LEU A 81 -13.83 -13.20 13.14
CA LEU A 81 -12.65 -13.90 13.64
C LEU A 81 -11.59 -12.88 14.09
N GLN A 82 -11.24 -11.93 13.23
CA GLN A 82 -10.25 -10.89 13.50
C GLN A 82 -10.70 -9.94 14.61
N ALA A 83 -12.00 -9.61 14.67
CA ALA A 83 -12.57 -8.81 15.76
C ALA A 83 -12.39 -9.46 17.14
N LEU A 84 -12.37 -10.80 17.20
CA LEU A 84 -12.11 -11.54 18.43
C LEU A 84 -10.62 -11.70 18.71
N THR A 85 -9.81 -11.96 17.70
CA THR A 85 -8.36 -12.21 17.88
C THR A 85 -7.56 -10.94 18.12
N GLY A 86 -8.01 -9.83 17.53
CA GLY A 86 -7.23 -8.60 17.43
C GLY A 86 -6.04 -8.71 16.47
N ASP A 87 -5.36 -7.59 16.31
CA ASP A 87 -4.08 -7.45 15.62
C ASP A 87 -3.24 -6.37 16.30
N SER A 88 -2.07 -6.74 16.82
CA SER A 88 -1.16 -5.79 17.43
C SER A 88 -0.41 -4.91 16.43
N VAL A 89 -0.28 -5.34 15.17
CA VAL A 89 0.39 -4.57 14.11
C VAL A 89 -0.46 -3.35 13.76
N ASP A 90 -1.77 -3.56 13.62
CA ASP A 90 -2.74 -2.52 13.24
C ASP A 90 -3.50 -1.93 14.44
N ASN A 91 -3.00 -2.15 15.65
CA ASN A 91 -3.60 -1.68 16.91
C ASN A 91 -5.07 -2.07 17.10
N VAL A 92 -5.50 -3.19 16.52
CA VAL A 92 -6.83 -3.76 16.71
C VAL A 92 -6.84 -4.53 18.05
N PRO A 93 -7.64 -4.11 19.04
CA PRO A 93 -7.48 -4.60 20.41
C PRO A 93 -7.94 -6.05 20.62
N GLY A 94 -8.98 -6.49 19.90
CA GLY A 94 -9.55 -7.82 20.05
C GLY A 94 -10.06 -8.14 21.46
N VAL A 95 -10.23 -9.43 21.74
CA VAL A 95 -10.58 -9.96 23.06
C VAL A 95 -9.36 -10.68 23.66
N PRO A 96 -8.83 -10.22 24.80
CA PRO A 96 -7.62 -10.78 25.39
C PRO A 96 -7.72 -12.30 25.62
N GLY A 97 -6.72 -13.06 25.17
CA GLY A 97 -6.67 -14.51 25.35
C GLY A 97 -7.59 -15.33 24.43
N ILE A 98 -8.23 -14.70 23.44
CA ILE A 98 -8.98 -15.38 22.38
C ILE A 98 -8.11 -15.44 21.13
N GLY A 99 -7.47 -16.59 20.88
CA GLY A 99 -6.71 -16.82 19.64
C GLY A 99 -7.57 -17.36 18.49
N PRO A 100 -7.04 -17.46 17.25
CA PRO A 100 -7.79 -17.83 16.05
C PRO A 100 -8.60 -19.12 16.19
N LYS A 101 -7.99 -20.17 16.74
CA LYS A 101 -8.67 -21.46 16.98
C LYS A 101 -9.86 -21.34 17.94
N THR A 102 -9.73 -20.52 18.98
CA THR A 102 -10.81 -20.31 19.95
C THR A 102 -11.91 -19.43 19.36
N ALA A 103 -11.53 -18.38 18.63
CA ALA A 103 -12.48 -17.54 17.89
C ALA A 103 -13.30 -18.38 16.91
N ALA A 104 -12.65 -19.20 16.07
CA ALA A 104 -13.30 -20.10 15.13
C ALA A 104 -14.32 -21.03 15.81
N GLN A 105 -13.94 -21.68 16.92
CA GLN A 105 -14.85 -22.55 17.69
C GLN A 105 -16.07 -21.80 18.24
N LEU A 106 -15.87 -20.57 18.70
CA LEU A 106 -16.96 -19.75 19.22
C LEU A 106 -17.89 -19.30 18.10
N LEU A 107 -17.36 -18.87 16.96
CA LEU A 107 -18.15 -18.46 15.81
C LEU A 107 -18.89 -19.63 15.18
N GLU A 108 -18.29 -20.82 15.13
CA GLU A 108 -18.99 -22.04 14.71
C GLU A 108 -20.17 -22.37 15.64
N GLN A 109 -19.99 -22.21 16.96
CA GLN A 109 -21.02 -22.51 17.95
C GLN A 109 -22.15 -21.46 18.00
N PHE A 110 -21.80 -20.18 17.86
CA PHE A 110 -22.71 -19.05 18.12
C PHE A 110 -23.13 -18.30 16.84
N GLY A 111 -22.57 -18.67 15.68
CA GLY A 111 -22.89 -18.12 14.37
C GLY A 111 -21.96 -16.97 13.97
N ASP A 112 -22.10 -15.83 14.64
CA ASP A 112 -21.38 -14.59 14.35
C ASP A 112 -21.02 -13.85 15.66
N LEU A 113 -20.34 -12.70 15.53
CA LEU A 113 -19.95 -11.92 16.71
C LEU A 113 -21.18 -11.46 17.52
N ASP A 114 -22.27 -11.04 16.87
CA ASP A 114 -23.44 -10.53 17.57
C ASP A 114 -24.17 -11.65 18.33
N GLY A 115 -24.31 -12.83 17.70
CA GLY A 115 -24.84 -14.04 18.32
C GLY A 115 -23.98 -14.52 19.49
N LEU A 116 -22.65 -14.47 19.36
CA LEU A 116 -21.71 -14.78 20.43
C LEU A 116 -21.89 -13.83 21.61
N LEU A 117 -21.96 -12.52 21.37
CA LEU A 117 -22.10 -11.52 22.44
C LEU A 117 -23.46 -11.60 23.12
N ALA A 118 -24.54 -11.81 22.37
CA ALA A 118 -25.90 -11.95 22.91
C ALA A 118 -26.05 -13.19 23.81
N ARG A 119 -25.34 -14.27 23.48
CA ARG A 119 -25.43 -15.57 24.16
C ARG A 119 -24.17 -15.91 24.95
N ALA A 120 -23.33 -14.92 25.25
CA ALA A 120 -22.05 -15.12 25.94
C ALA A 120 -22.23 -15.85 27.28
N SER A 121 -23.39 -15.68 27.95
CA SER A 121 -23.72 -16.38 29.19
C SER A 121 -23.76 -17.91 29.08
N GLU A 122 -24.01 -18.45 27.88
CA GLU A 122 -24.07 -19.90 27.62
C GLU A 122 -22.68 -20.55 27.50
N ILE A 123 -21.61 -19.74 27.48
CA ILE A 123 -20.24 -20.25 27.38
C ILE A 123 -19.90 -21.02 28.67
N LYS A 124 -19.65 -22.33 28.51
CA LYS A 124 -19.38 -23.26 29.61
C LYS A 124 -18.12 -22.94 30.42
N GLN A 125 -17.15 -22.28 29.80
CA GLN A 125 -15.86 -21.97 30.42
C GLN A 125 -15.93 -20.60 31.10
N ASP A 126 -15.97 -20.59 32.44
CA ASP A 126 -16.24 -19.39 33.24
C ASP A 126 -15.30 -18.22 32.91
N LYS A 127 -13.98 -18.45 32.90
CA LYS A 127 -13.00 -17.41 32.57
C LYS A 127 -13.21 -16.83 31.17
N ARG A 128 -13.52 -17.68 30.18
CA ARG A 128 -13.73 -17.25 28.79
C ARG A 128 -15.01 -16.41 28.67
N ARG A 129 -16.08 -16.85 29.33
CA ARG A 129 -17.35 -16.14 29.43
C ARG A 129 -17.14 -14.74 30.00
N GLU A 130 -16.49 -14.65 31.16
CA GLU A 130 -16.19 -13.38 31.82
C GLU A 130 -15.35 -12.45 30.94
N THR A 131 -14.32 -12.99 30.29
CA THR A 131 -13.46 -12.21 29.39
C THR A 131 -14.23 -11.66 28.18
N ILE A 132 -15.08 -12.45 27.54
CA ILE A 132 -15.88 -12.00 26.38
C ILE A 132 -16.89 -10.93 26.81
N ILE A 133 -17.60 -11.15 27.94
CA ILE A 133 -18.56 -10.16 28.46
C ILE A 133 -17.85 -8.84 28.81
N ALA A 134 -16.70 -8.91 29.48
CA ALA A 134 -15.96 -7.72 29.90
C ALA A 134 -15.32 -6.93 28.73
N ASN A 135 -15.13 -7.56 27.57
CA ASN A 135 -14.50 -6.94 26.40
C ASN A 135 -15.45 -6.87 25.19
N ALA A 136 -16.77 -6.97 25.39
CA ALA A 136 -17.76 -6.93 24.32
C ALA A 136 -17.63 -5.68 23.45
N ASP A 137 -17.44 -4.51 24.06
CA ASP A 137 -17.29 -3.25 23.32
C ASP A 137 -15.97 -3.18 22.55
N LYS A 138 -14.91 -3.81 23.07
CA LYS A 138 -13.63 -3.94 22.34
C LYS A 138 -13.78 -4.83 21.11
N ALA A 139 -14.53 -5.92 21.22
CA ALA A 139 -14.81 -6.77 20.07
C ALA A 139 -15.62 -6.01 19.00
N ARG A 140 -16.62 -5.22 19.42
CA ARG A 140 -17.43 -4.40 18.50
C ARG A 140 -16.61 -3.33 17.77
N ILE A 141 -15.77 -2.58 18.48
CA ILE A 141 -14.89 -1.60 17.82
C ILE A 141 -13.84 -2.29 16.96
N SER A 142 -13.30 -3.44 17.38
CA SER A 142 -12.37 -4.22 16.56
C SER A 142 -13.01 -4.65 15.25
N ARG A 143 -14.28 -5.10 15.30
CA ARG A 143 -15.05 -5.43 14.10
C ARG A 143 -15.13 -4.24 13.14
N GLN A 144 -15.40 -3.04 13.65
CA GLN A 144 -15.45 -1.82 12.82
C GLN A 144 -14.10 -1.50 12.19
N LEU A 145 -13.00 -1.68 12.93
CA LEU A 145 -11.64 -1.37 12.46
C LEU A 145 -11.17 -2.33 11.36
N VAL A 146 -11.49 -3.63 11.46
CA VAL A 146 -11.07 -4.64 10.48
C VAL A 146 -12.02 -4.79 9.30
N THR A 147 -13.19 -4.15 9.34
CA THR A 147 -14.15 -4.19 8.24
C THR A 147 -13.70 -3.20 7.17
N LEU A 148 -13.31 -3.72 6.00
CA LEU A 148 -12.93 -2.89 4.86
C LEU A 148 -14.14 -2.16 4.29
N LYS A 149 -13.96 -0.88 3.96
CA LYS A 149 -14.97 -0.12 3.22
C LYS A 149 -14.96 -0.55 1.77
N ASN A 150 -16.12 -0.83 1.22
CA ASN A 150 -16.28 -1.23 -0.18
C ASN A 150 -17.11 -0.23 -1.01
N ASP A 151 -17.32 0.97 -0.47
CA ASP A 151 -18.11 2.06 -1.03
C ASP A 151 -17.30 3.35 -1.17
N VAL A 152 -15.98 3.23 -1.37
CA VAL A 152 -15.11 4.37 -1.62
C VAL A 152 -15.60 5.11 -2.88
N PRO A 153 -15.71 6.45 -2.87
CA PRO A 153 -16.15 7.23 -4.03
C PRO A 153 -15.03 7.34 -5.08
N LEU A 154 -14.73 6.23 -5.75
CA LEU A 154 -13.63 6.11 -6.70
C LEU A 154 -13.70 7.17 -7.80
N LYS A 155 -12.54 7.74 -8.15
CA LYS A 155 -12.41 8.70 -9.26
C LYS A 155 -12.37 8.01 -10.63
N GLU A 156 -11.85 6.79 -10.67
CA GLU A 156 -11.62 5.98 -11.87
C GLU A 156 -12.45 4.70 -11.78
N GLY A 157 -13.16 4.35 -12.84
CA GLY A 157 -13.95 3.12 -12.94
C GLY A 157 -13.14 1.93 -13.42
N LEU A 158 -13.77 0.75 -13.51
CA LEU A 158 -13.11 -0.46 -14.03
C LEU A 158 -12.64 -0.29 -15.49
N ASP A 159 -13.39 0.45 -16.30
CA ASP A 159 -13.05 0.70 -17.71
C ASP A 159 -11.78 1.56 -17.86
N ASP A 160 -11.40 2.30 -16.82
CA ASP A 160 -10.15 3.08 -16.78
C ASP A 160 -8.93 2.20 -16.42
N LEU A 161 -9.15 0.97 -15.95
CA LEU A 161 -8.09 0.04 -15.50
C LEU A 161 -7.59 -0.90 -16.60
N VAL A 162 -7.85 -0.57 -17.86
CA VAL A 162 -7.44 -1.40 -18.99
C VAL A 162 -5.92 -1.40 -19.12
N LEU A 163 -5.35 -2.60 -19.28
CA LEU A 163 -3.92 -2.75 -19.51
C LEU A 163 -3.54 -2.21 -20.89
N HIS A 164 -2.72 -1.17 -20.92
CA HIS A 164 -2.15 -0.63 -22.16
C HIS A 164 -0.75 -1.18 -22.43
N ALA A 165 -0.37 -1.21 -23.70
CA ALA A 165 1.00 -1.54 -24.08
C ALA A 165 1.99 -0.53 -23.45
N PRO A 166 3.19 -0.98 -23.03
CA PRO A 166 4.23 -0.10 -22.53
C PRO A 166 4.66 0.94 -23.58
N ASP A 167 4.79 2.20 -23.19
CA ASP A 167 5.34 3.26 -24.03
C ASP A 167 6.88 3.28 -23.89
N GLY A 168 7.57 2.73 -24.89
CA GLY A 168 9.02 2.58 -24.91
C GLY A 168 9.77 3.90 -24.68
N PRO A 169 9.57 4.94 -25.51
CA PRO A 169 10.20 6.24 -25.31
C PRO A 169 9.94 6.85 -23.92
N LYS A 170 8.69 6.84 -23.45
CA LYS A 170 8.34 7.37 -22.12
C LYS A 170 9.04 6.63 -20.99
N LEU A 171 9.06 5.29 -21.06
CA LEU A 171 9.71 4.43 -20.07
C LEU A 171 11.22 4.58 -20.07
N ILE A 172 11.86 4.57 -21.24
CA ILE A 172 13.31 4.73 -21.36
C ILE A 172 13.73 6.09 -20.82
N GLY A 173 12.99 7.16 -21.14
CA GLY A 173 13.27 8.49 -20.60
C GLY A 173 13.24 8.52 -19.07
N PHE A 174 12.20 7.93 -18.46
CA PHE A 174 12.08 7.81 -17.00
C PHE A 174 13.20 6.96 -16.39
N LEU A 175 13.49 5.79 -16.95
CA LEU A 175 14.51 4.88 -16.42
C LEU A 175 15.92 5.45 -16.55
N LYS A 176 16.20 6.23 -17.61
CA LYS A 176 17.45 6.99 -17.73
C LYS A 176 17.60 8.02 -16.63
N THR A 177 16.55 8.77 -16.31
CA THR A 177 16.56 9.73 -15.20
C THR A 177 16.82 9.06 -13.86
N MET A 178 16.27 7.86 -13.66
CA MET A 178 16.48 7.04 -12.46
C MET A 178 17.79 6.24 -12.48
N GLU A 179 18.59 6.34 -13.55
CA GLU A 179 19.87 5.62 -13.72
C GLU A 179 19.74 4.07 -13.71
N PHE A 180 18.57 3.52 -14.09
CA PHE A 180 18.29 2.06 -14.10
C PHE A 180 18.74 1.36 -15.40
N THR A 181 20.04 1.42 -15.71
CA THR A 181 20.63 0.97 -16.98
C THR A 181 20.22 -0.43 -17.43
N THR A 182 20.17 -1.41 -16.53
CA THR A 182 19.78 -2.79 -16.86
C THR A 182 18.32 -2.91 -17.26
N LEU A 183 17.42 -2.19 -16.57
CA LEU A 183 16.00 -2.17 -16.92
C LEU A 183 15.76 -1.39 -18.22
N THR A 184 16.49 -0.29 -18.44
CA THR A 184 16.43 0.47 -19.69
C THR A 184 16.72 -0.42 -20.90
N ARG A 185 17.76 -1.28 -20.83
CA ARG A 185 18.07 -2.23 -21.92
C ARG A 185 16.95 -3.24 -22.16
N ARG A 186 16.40 -3.82 -21.09
CA ARG A 186 15.30 -4.79 -21.18
C ARG A 186 14.04 -4.17 -21.80
N VAL A 187 13.71 -2.94 -21.42
CA VAL A 187 12.55 -2.21 -21.96
C VAL A 187 12.78 -1.85 -23.43
N ALA A 188 13.98 -1.39 -23.80
CA ALA A 188 14.34 -1.11 -25.18
C ALA A 188 14.17 -2.33 -26.09
N GLU A 189 14.67 -3.49 -25.65
CA GLU A 189 14.47 -4.77 -26.35
C GLU A 189 12.98 -5.14 -26.43
N ALA A 190 12.24 -5.04 -25.32
CA ALA A 190 10.81 -5.41 -25.26
C ALA A 190 9.89 -4.49 -26.08
N THR A 191 10.28 -3.23 -26.28
CA THR A 191 9.48 -2.20 -26.99
C THR A 191 10.06 -1.84 -28.35
N ALA A 192 11.12 -2.52 -28.79
CA ALA A 192 11.87 -2.21 -30.02
C ALA A 192 12.23 -0.72 -30.16
N THR A 193 12.61 -0.07 -29.05
CA THR A 193 12.94 1.36 -29.00
C THR A 193 14.44 1.57 -28.86
N GLU A 194 15.04 2.37 -29.72
CA GLU A 194 16.47 2.69 -29.67
C GLU A 194 16.80 3.61 -28.49
N ILE A 195 17.67 3.14 -27.60
CA ILE A 195 18.04 3.87 -26.38
C ILE A 195 18.72 5.20 -26.72
N SER A 196 19.53 5.27 -27.79
CA SER A 196 20.24 6.48 -28.22
C SER A 196 19.30 7.64 -28.53
N ASP A 197 18.09 7.33 -28.97
CA ASP A 197 17.16 8.31 -29.55
C ASP A 197 16.30 8.98 -28.47
N VAL A 198 16.29 8.42 -27.26
CA VAL A 198 15.47 8.88 -26.15
C VAL A 198 16.33 9.61 -25.13
N GLN A 199 16.02 10.86 -24.83
CA GLN A 199 16.69 11.61 -23.77
C GLN A 199 16.13 11.28 -22.39
N ALA A 200 16.91 11.50 -21.32
CA ALA A 200 16.41 11.36 -19.96
C ALA A 200 15.29 12.37 -19.69
N SER A 201 14.23 11.93 -19.03
CA SER A 201 13.12 12.79 -18.63
C SER A 201 13.58 13.82 -17.59
N ALA A 202 13.12 15.06 -17.71
CA ALA A 202 13.36 16.06 -16.67
C ALA A 202 12.49 15.75 -15.44
N VAL A 203 13.09 15.57 -14.28
CA VAL A 203 12.40 15.45 -13.00
C VAL A 203 12.81 16.63 -12.12
N ILE A 204 11.84 17.47 -11.77
CA ILE A 204 12.07 18.59 -10.86
C ILE A 204 11.98 18.04 -9.44
N VAL A 205 13.07 18.13 -8.69
CA VAL A 205 13.12 17.73 -7.28
C VAL A 205 13.05 18.99 -6.42
N GLU A 206 11.95 19.18 -5.70
CA GLU A 206 11.87 20.20 -4.65
C GLU A 206 12.75 19.80 -3.47
N ARG A 207 13.57 20.73 -2.96
CA ARG A 207 14.53 20.47 -1.88
C ARG A 207 14.16 21.21 -0.59
N ALA A 208 14.56 20.63 0.54
CA ALA A 208 14.56 21.24 1.88
C ALA A 208 13.17 21.67 2.37
N ASP A 209 13.04 22.84 2.98
CA ASP A 209 11.86 23.30 3.76
C ASP A 209 10.55 23.38 2.96
N ALA A 210 10.62 23.30 1.63
CA ALA A 210 9.47 23.23 0.73
C ALA A 210 9.06 21.80 0.35
N ALA A 211 9.92 20.80 0.60
CA ALA A 211 9.64 19.41 0.33
C ALA A 211 8.67 18.87 1.38
N HIS A 212 7.42 18.71 0.97
CA HIS A 212 6.38 18.06 1.75
C HIS A 212 5.98 16.78 1.00
N GLY A 213 6.05 15.64 1.67
CA GLY A 213 5.38 14.43 1.20
C GLY A 213 3.87 14.69 1.09
N PRO A 214 3.14 13.91 0.27
CA PRO A 214 1.71 14.11 0.04
C PRO A 214 0.88 14.14 1.33
N ASP A 215 1.37 13.48 2.39
CA ASP A 215 0.68 13.36 3.69
C ASP A 215 1.10 14.40 4.73
N VAL A 216 2.14 15.20 4.47
CA VAL A 216 2.62 16.23 5.41
C VAL A 216 2.14 17.62 5.00
N GLY A 217 0.97 18.02 5.48
CA GLY A 217 0.44 19.37 5.22
C GLY A 217 -1.08 19.49 5.22
N ALA A 218 -1.78 18.72 6.06
CA ALA A 218 -3.23 18.76 6.19
C ALA A 218 -3.75 20.21 6.30
N GLY A 219 -4.58 20.64 5.35
CA GLY A 219 -5.25 21.94 5.35
C GLY A 219 -4.54 23.10 4.64
N ALA A 220 -3.39 22.87 3.98
CA ALA A 220 -2.82 23.88 3.09
C ALA A 220 -3.64 23.96 1.77
N PRO A 221 -3.93 25.15 1.24
CA PRO A 221 -4.68 25.28 -0.01
C PRO A 221 -3.92 24.58 -1.14
N PRO A 222 -4.62 23.89 -2.07
CA PRO A 222 -3.97 23.23 -3.20
C PRO A 222 -3.19 24.27 -3.99
N ARG A 223 -1.89 24.06 -4.16
CA ARG A 223 -1.12 24.86 -5.10
C ARG A 223 -1.65 24.53 -6.50
N GLN A 224 -1.98 25.58 -7.25
CA GLN A 224 -2.54 25.47 -8.59
C GLN A 224 -1.75 24.46 -9.42
N ALA A 225 -2.44 23.44 -9.92
CA ALA A 225 -1.87 22.50 -10.86
C ALA A 225 -1.29 23.29 -12.05
N VAL A 226 -0.03 23.01 -12.38
CA VAL A 226 0.58 23.50 -13.61
C VAL A 226 -0.24 22.94 -14.78
N PRO A 227 -0.66 23.75 -15.78
CA PRO A 227 -1.58 23.28 -16.81
C PRO A 227 -0.94 22.11 -17.57
N GLN A 228 -1.65 20.99 -17.67
CA GLN A 228 -1.36 19.98 -18.68
C GLN A 228 -1.69 20.58 -20.05
N SER A 229 -0.68 20.96 -20.81
CA SER A 229 -0.88 21.40 -22.19
C SER A 229 -1.11 20.18 -23.09
N ASN A 230 -2.39 19.88 -23.37
CA ASN A 230 -2.78 19.17 -24.59
C ASN A 230 -2.69 20.17 -25.75
N GLY A 231 -1.78 19.93 -26.70
CA GLY A 231 -1.71 20.68 -27.96
C GLY A 231 -0.28 20.95 -28.41
N ASP A 232 -0.02 20.62 -29.68
CA ASP A 232 1.23 20.76 -30.41
C ASP A 232 2.04 22.02 -30.05
N ALA A 233 3.06 21.84 -29.19
CA ALA A 233 4.04 22.87 -28.90
C ALA A 233 5.40 22.38 -29.41
N LYS A 234 5.99 23.17 -30.32
CA LYS A 234 7.41 23.05 -30.70
C LYS A 234 8.26 22.88 -29.44
N PRO A 235 9.30 22.02 -29.47
CA PRO A 235 10.12 21.77 -28.29
C PRO A 235 10.65 23.10 -27.78
N ALA A 236 10.24 23.47 -26.56
CA ALA A 236 10.85 24.56 -25.84
C ALA A 236 12.33 24.22 -25.73
N SER A 237 13.19 25.12 -26.20
CA SER A 237 14.63 24.99 -26.01
C SER A 237 14.91 24.72 -24.54
N PRO A 238 15.77 23.74 -24.20
CA PRO A 238 16.07 23.44 -22.82
C PRO A 238 16.55 24.73 -22.17
N ALA A 239 16.02 25.05 -20.98
CA ALA A 239 16.57 26.10 -20.16
C ALA A 239 18.04 25.74 -19.87
N THR A 240 18.94 26.27 -20.68
CA THR A 240 20.38 26.20 -20.46
C THR A 240 20.66 26.89 -19.14
N ARG A 241 21.06 26.11 -18.13
CA ARG A 241 21.69 26.65 -16.92
C ARG A 241 22.83 27.57 -17.35
N GLY A 242 22.92 28.75 -16.72
CA GLY A 242 24.16 29.51 -16.75
C GLY A 242 25.29 28.65 -16.18
N GLU A 243 26.44 28.67 -16.85
CA GLU A 243 27.59 27.78 -16.61
C GLU A 243 28.22 27.86 -15.21
N ASP A 244 27.74 28.74 -14.33
CA ASP A 244 28.37 29.09 -13.04
C ASP A 244 27.61 28.63 -11.76
N ALA A 245 26.52 27.87 -11.86
CA ALA A 245 25.81 27.38 -10.66
C ALA A 245 26.39 26.03 -10.17
N PRO A 246 26.78 25.89 -8.89
CA PRO A 246 27.39 24.66 -8.38
C PRO A 246 26.42 23.46 -8.46
N PRO A 247 26.92 22.26 -8.82
CA PRO A 247 26.09 21.07 -9.01
C PRO A 247 25.49 20.65 -7.66
N GLN A 248 24.18 20.36 -7.66
CA GLN A 248 23.39 20.49 -6.45
C GLN A 248 22.76 19.15 -5.98
N GLY A 249 23.13 18.03 -6.62
CA GLY A 249 22.60 16.69 -6.32
C GLY A 249 21.46 16.27 -7.23
N ASP A 250 21.53 16.60 -8.51
CA ASP A 250 20.40 16.48 -9.46
C ASP A 250 20.21 15.08 -10.05
N THR A 251 21.16 14.18 -9.78
CA THR A 251 20.98 12.72 -9.96
C THR A 251 21.26 12.01 -8.63
N PRO A 252 20.72 10.80 -8.42
CA PRO A 252 21.03 10.00 -7.22
C PRO A 252 22.54 9.82 -7.01
N SER A 253 23.28 9.54 -8.10
CA SER A 253 24.74 9.41 -8.06
C SER A 253 25.44 10.69 -7.62
N LEU A 254 25.05 11.85 -8.16
CA LEU A 254 25.66 13.13 -7.79
C LEU A 254 25.27 13.55 -6.36
N LEU A 255 24.04 13.31 -5.93
CA LEU A 255 23.59 13.55 -4.56
C LEU A 255 24.35 12.66 -3.56
N SER A 256 24.53 11.38 -3.90
CA SER A 256 25.32 10.44 -3.10
C SER A 256 26.77 10.90 -2.95
N ALA A 257 27.40 11.33 -4.05
CA ALA A 257 28.76 11.86 -4.04
C ALA A 257 28.88 13.13 -3.17
N LEU A 258 27.96 14.09 -3.34
CA LEU A 258 27.93 15.31 -2.53
C LEU A 258 27.71 15.01 -1.04
N ARG A 259 26.83 14.06 -0.71
CA ARG A 259 26.60 13.65 0.69
C ARG A 259 27.80 12.94 1.30
N LEU A 260 28.51 12.13 0.52
CA LEU A 260 29.74 11.48 0.96
C LEU A 260 30.82 12.53 1.28
N GLU A 261 30.99 13.51 0.40
CA GLU A 261 31.93 14.62 0.60
C GLU A 261 31.55 15.45 1.83
N GLN A 262 30.27 15.80 1.98
CA GLN A 262 29.77 16.50 3.16
C GLN A 262 29.97 15.69 4.46
N ALA A 263 29.69 14.39 4.43
CA ALA A 263 29.89 13.51 5.59
C ALA A 263 31.37 13.40 5.97
N ALA A 264 32.28 13.33 4.99
CA ALA A 264 33.72 13.30 5.22
C ALA A 264 34.25 14.64 5.78
N ALA A 265 33.67 15.77 5.36
CA ALA A 265 34.06 17.10 5.83
C ALA A 265 33.44 17.48 7.19
N ARG A 266 32.34 16.84 7.59
CA ARG A 266 31.63 17.19 8.82
C ARG A 266 32.37 16.61 10.04
N LYS A 267 32.86 17.49 10.91
CA LYS A 267 33.39 17.07 12.21
C LYS A 267 32.25 16.50 13.05
N ILE A 268 32.38 15.24 13.45
CA ILE A 268 31.49 14.62 14.43
C ILE A 268 31.70 15.37 15.76
N ASP A 269 30.61 15.83 16.37
CA ASP A 269 30.65 16.39 17.72
C ASP A 269 30.42 15.26 18.73
N PRO A 270 31.48 14.71 19.36
CA PRO A 270 31.34 13.62 20.32
C PRO A 270 30.66 14.04 21.62
N SER A 271 30.48 15.34 21.88
CA SER A 271 29.77 15.81 23.07
C SER A 271 28.25 15.75 22.93
N ALA A 272 27.75 15.65 21.70
CA ALA A 272 26.33 15.47 21.39
C ALA A 272 25.85 14.01 21.54
N TYR A 273 26.76 13.06 21.81
CA TYR A 273 26.45 11.64 21.95
C TYR A 273 26.87 11.11 23.33
N GLY A 274 25.95 10.44 24.02
CA GLY A 274 26.28 9.69 25.23
C GLY A 274 26.99 8.39 24.87
N ALA A 275 28.26 8.25 25.25
CA ALA A 275 28.99 6.99 25.08
C ALA A 275 28.56 6.01 26.18
N ILE A 276 27.71 5.03 25.84
CA ILE A 276 27.40 3.91 26.73
C ILE A 276 28.64 3.00 26.74
N ARG A 277 29.38 3.01 27.86
CA ARG A 277 30.62 2.25 28.04
C ARG A 277 30.45 0.96 28.84
N ASP A 278 29.28 0.74 29.42
CA ASP A 278 28.94 -0.49 30.14
C ASP A 278 27.46 -0.83 29.94
N THR A 279 27.18 -2.12 29.75
CA THR A 279 25.86 -2.72 29.78
C THR A 279 25.66 -3.36 31.15
N ALA A 280 25.39 -2.55 32.17
CA ALA A 280 24.94 -3.02 33.48
C ALA A 280 23.42 -2.91 33.58
#